data_AF-A0ABC9CFX3-F1
#
_entry.id   AF-A0ABC9CFX3-F1
#
_cell.length_a   1.000
_cell.length_b   1.000
_cell.length_c   1.000
_cell.angle_alpha   90.00
_cell.angle_beta   90.00
_cell.angle_gamma   90.00
#
_symmetry.space_group_name_H-M   'P 1'
#
loop_
_entity.id
_entity.type
_entity.pdbx_description
1 polymer ?
#
loop_
_entity_poly.entity_id
_entity_poly.type
_entity_poly.pdbx_seq_one_letter_code
_entity_poly.pdbx_strand_id
1 'polypeptide(L)'
;MPLVGGRSGLVLFVTAVVLVAISAPPCHAAHNITAILSGRRDLAEFSRELISTGLADDIDGRNTITVLAVDDAHMAPLKARGLPRDTLRRVLSLHVLVDYYDEPKLRRLPGGSTEVSTLFQASGDAPGSAGMVEVAERRGGRVAFAPQDGGGGGAVFFVRSLHQTPYNISVLQVSGVMSSPAAEAPSSSPEHESASGLNFTDVMSKNGCGRFAGLIAATAGAAAAFEKQERDHDGGATFFCPSDKAVGALEPEFKRLPAGDRRAVVLYHAARGHYSPQKLREDGGGDGMRMETLASLDGGKTTAGLTVRHAGDEVTLVSATKNTARVTRTLADADHVAVYMIDEVLVPFRFTGQASSPLGDGGDGHQTSGSAPAWPRRGWVASALVFATLLAGFASG
;
A
#
# COMPACT_ATOMS: atom_id res chain seq x y z
N MET A 1 -46.26 -10.62 52.39
CA MET A 1 -45.98 -9.88 51.13
C MET A 1 -44.54 -9.40 51.19
N PRO A 2 -43.68 -9.76 50.22
CA PRO A 2 -42.23 -9.63 50.33
C PRO A 2 -41.72 -8.25 49.89
N LEU A 3 -40.63 -7.80 50.52
CA LEU A 3 -39.80 -6.67 50.10
C LEU A 3 -38.86 -7.13 48.98
N VAL A 4 -39.00 -6.54 47.79
CA VAL A 4 -38.12 -6.73 46.63
C VAL A 4 -37.61 -5.35 46.21
N GLY A 5 -36.31 -5.23 45.89
CA GLY A 5 -35.83 -4.15 45.02
C GLY A 5 -34.54 -3.44 45.43
N GLY A 6 -33.51 -4.13 45.90
CA GLY A 6 -32.23 -3.52 46.31
C GLY A 6 -31.01 -4.09 45.59
N ARG A 7 -31.01 -4.26 44.26
CA ARG A 7 -29.80 -4.71 43.52
C ARG A 7 -29.56 -4.12 42.12
N SER A 8 -30.43 -3.26 41.58
CA SER A 8 -30.31 -2.79 40.18
C SER A 8 -29.63 -1.43 39.97
N GLY A 9 -29.32 -0.67 41.03
CA GLY A 9 -28.72 0.67 40.90
C GLY A 9 -27.19 0.68 40.74
N LEU A 10 -26.49 -0.33 41.28
CA LEU A 10 -25.02 -0.33 41.31
C LEU A 10 -24.40 -0.87 40.01
N VAL A 11 -25.09 -1.76 39.30
CA VAL A 11 -24.59 -2.35 38.04
C VAL A 11 -24.67 -1.36 36.88
N LEU A 12 -25.65 -0.44 36.91
CA LEU A 12 -25.87 0.55 35.85
C LEU A 12 -24.91 1.75 35.91
N PHE A 13 -24.30 2.02 37.07
CA PHE A 13 -23.28 3.06 37.19
C PHE A 13 -21.88 2.57 36.81
N VAL A 14 -21.58 1.28 37.01
CA VAL A 14 -20.29 0.70 36.64
C VAL A 14 -20.17 0.48 35.13
N THR A 15 -21.28 0.18 34.42
CA THR A 15 -21.26 0.06 32.96
C THR A 15 -21.17 1.41 32.23
N ALA A 16 -21.67 2.50 32.81
CA ALA A 16 -21.56 3.83 32.22
C ALA A 16 -20.14 4.43 32.32
N VAL A 17 -19.36 4.05 33.34
CA VAL A 17 -17.96 4.52 33.51
C VAL A 17 -16.98 3.71 32.64
N VAL A 18 -17.28 2.46 32.31
CA VAL A 18 -16.44 1.63 31.43
C VAL A 18 -16.63 1.95 29.94
N LEU A 19 -17.77 2.52 29.55
CA LEU A 19 -18.06 2.88 28.15
C LEU A 19 -17.57 4.29 27.72
N VAL A 20 -17.02 5.09 28.64
CA VAL A 20 -16.42 6.40 28.33
C VAL A 20 -14.89 6.31 28.13
N ALA A 21 -14.30 5.13 28.31
CA ALA A 21 -12.84 4.94 28.23
C ALA A 21 -12.31 4.39 26.89
N ILE A 22 -13.12 4.29 25.83
CA ILE A 22 -12.68 3.73 24.53
C ILE A 22 -12.66 4.78 23.39
N SER A 23 -13.13 6.00 23.62
CA SER A 23 -12.87 7.11 22.69
C SER A 23 -11.57 7.82 23.07
N ALA A 24 -10.43 7.11 22.98
CA ALA A 24 -9.19 7.83 22.77
C ALA A 24 -9.36 8.59 21.44
N PRO A 25 -9.22 9.92 21.40
CA PRO A 25 -9.09 10.60 20.12
C PRO A 25 -7.94 9.93 19.35
N PRO A 26 -8.02 9.82 18.01
CA PRO A 26 -6.86 9.40 17.24
C PRO A 26 -5.68 10.23 17.73
N CYS A 27 -4.57 9.57 18.12
CA CYS A 27 -3.34 10.25 18.46
C CYS A 27 -2.93 11.07 17.23
N HIS A 28 -3.39 12.31 17.17
CA HIS A 28 -2.93 13.27 16.20
C HIS A 28 -1.45 13.46 16.47
N ALA A 29 -0.64 13.45 15.40
CA ALA A 29 0.74 13.86 15.43
C ALA A 29 0.87 15.12 16.31
N ALA A 30 1.66 15.03 17.38
CA ALA A 30 1.81 16.14 18.33
C ALA A 30 2.56 17.34 17.72
N HIS A 31 3.11 17.16 16.52
CA HIS A 31 3.78 18.17 15.71
C HIS A 31 3.55 17.92 14.22
N ASN A 32 3.85 18.95 13.43
CA ASN A 32 3.92 18.85 11.97
C ASN A 32 5.22 19.50 11.50
N ILE A 33 6.17 18.70 11.03
CA ILE A 33 7.50 19.16 10.64
C ILE A 33 7.45 20.15 9.48
N THR A 34 6.57 19.94 8.51
CA THR A 34 6.43 20.83 7.35
C THR A 34 5.89 22.20 7.77
N ALA A 35 4.93 22.23 8.71
CA ALA A 35 4.43 23.47 9.29
C ALA A 35 5.54 24.21 10.07
N ILE A 36 6.34 23.47 10.85
CA ILE A 36 7.48 24.03 11.61
C ILE A 36 8.54 24.64 10.67
N LEU A 37 8.76 24.06 9.47
CA LEU A 37 9.73 24.55 8.50
C LEU A 37 9.18 25.63 7.55
N SER A 38 7.87 25.69 7.33
CA SER A 38 7.22 26.54 6.31
C SER A 38 7.58 28.04 6.34
N GLY A 39 7.88 28.60 7.51
CA GLY A 39 8.25 30.01 7.67
C GLY A 39 9.70 30.34 7.29
N ARG A 40 10.51 29.35 6.89
CA ARG A 40 11.96 29.48 6.73
C ARG A 40 12.39 29.21 5.30
N ARG A 41 12.63 30.30 4.56
CA ARG A 41 13.02 30.24 3.13
C ARG A 41 14.38 29.60 2.91
N ASP A 42 15.25 29.62 3.91
CA ASP A 42 16.57 29.00 3.91
C ASP A 42 16.54 27.48 4.11
N LEU A 43 15.38 26.90 4.41
CA LEU A 43 15.19 25.45 4.62
C LEU A 43 14.14 24.86 3.66
N ALA A 44 13.78 25.60 2.60
CA ALA A 44 12.70 25.24 1.70
C ALA A 44 13.03 23.97 0.91
N GLU A 45 14.30 23.76 0.57
CA GLU A 45 14.76 22.57 -0.12
C GLU A 45 14.71 21.35 0.79
N PHE A 46 15.25 21.45 2.01
CA PHE A 46 15.18 20.36 2.98
C PHE A 46 13.73 19.96 3.28
N SER A 47 12.84 20.92 3.52
CA SER A 47 11.41 20.64 3.72
C SER A 47 10.76 19.97 2.51
N ARG A 48 11.13 20.37 1.29
CA ARG A 48 10.62 19.75 0.06
C ARG A 48 11.07 18.30 -0.04
N GLU A 49 12.31 18.00 0.29
CA GLU A 49 12.82 16.64 0.21
C GLU A 49 12.27 15.71 1.30
N LEU A 50 11.96 16.23 2.49
CA LEU A 50 11.22 15.45 3.50
C LEU A 50 9.84 15.02 2.98
N ILE A 51 9.12 15.92 2.30
CA ILE A 51 7.82 15.63 1.69
C ILE A 51 8.00 14.66 0.51
N SER A 52 8.95 14.96 -0.39
CA SER A 52 9.18 14.20 -1.62
C SER A 52 9.59 12.76 -1.34
N THR A 53 10.15 12.46 -0.16
CA THR A 53 10.59 11.13 0.24
C THR A 53 9.61 10.42 1.20
N GLY A 54 8.54 11.09 1.63
CA GLY A 54 7.60 10.58 2.65
C GLY A 54 8.16 10.59 4.08
N LEU A 55 9.36 11.15 4.30
CA LEU A 55 9.99 11.19 5.62
C LEU A 55 9.28 12.17 6.57
N ALA A 56 8.54 13.13 6.02
CA ALA A 56 7.71 14.05 6.81
C ALA A 56 6.66 13.30 7.64
N ASP A 57 5.99 12.31 7.05
CA ASP A 57 4.96 11.53 7.74
C ASP A 57 5.56 10.64 8.84
N ASP A 58 6.74 10.06 8.60
CA ASP A 58 7.46 9.27 9.60
C ASP A 58 7.90 10.10 10.80
N ILE A 59 8.28 11.36 10.57
CA ILE A 59 8.65 12.31 11.62
C ILE A 59 7.42 12.67 12.44
N ASP A 60 6.31 12.99 11.77
CA ASP A 60 5.07 13.42 12.39
C ASP A 60 4.37 12.27 13.15
N GLY A 61 4.60 11.01 12.75
CA GLY A 61 4.10 9.81 13.44
C GLY A 61 4.82 9.45 14.75
N ARG A 62 5.84 10.20 15.18
CA ARG A 62 6.62 9.90 16.39
C ARG A 62 6.32 10.88 17.52
N ASN A 63 6.43 10.41 18.76
CA ASN A 63 6.16 11.22 19.96
C ASN A 63 7.43 11.76 20.64
N THR A 64 8.62 11.36 20.18
CA THR A 64 9.93 11.83 20.67
C THR A 64 10.90 11.83 19.48
N ILE A 65 11.37 13.00 19.04
CA ILE A 65 12.25 13.06 17.87
C ILE A 65 13.11 14.33 17.84
N THR A 66 14.28 14.25 17.21
CA THR A 66 15.11 15.42 16.88
C THR A 66 15.40 15.46 15.39
N VAL A 67 15.02 16.56 14.73
CA VAL A 67 15.27 16.79 13.31
C VAL A 67 16.46 17.74 13.14
N LEU A 68 17.50 17.26 12.47
CA LEU A 68 18.70 18.01 12.12
C LEU A 68 18.49 18.65 10.74
N ALA A 69 17.90 19.85 10.72
CA ALA A 69 17.59 20.57 9.50
C ALA A 69 18.85 21.13 8.84
N VAL A 70 18.93 20.98 7.52
CA VAL A 70 20.04 21.48 6.69
C VAL A 70 19.54 22.64 5.84
N ASP A 71 20.30 23.72 5.76
CA ASP A 71 19.94 24.85 4.88
C ASP A 71 20.15 24.53 3.39
N ASP A 72 19.48 25.32 2.55
CA ASP A 72 19.46 25.12 1.11
C ASP A 72 20.86 25.21 0.49
N ALA A 73 21.77 26.00 1.07
CA ALA A 73 23.15 26.12 0.60
C ALA A 73 23.93 24.82 0.82
N HIS A 74 23.74 24.17 1.97
CA HIS A 74 24.35 22.89 2.28
C HIS A 74 23.62 21.69 1.67
N MET A 75 22.34 21.82 1.29
CA MET A 75 21.59 20.84 0.52
C MET A 75 21.96 20.82 -0.98
N ALA A 76 22.40 21.96 -1.53
CA ALA A 76 22.69 22.09 -2.96
C ALA A 76 23.66 21.03 -3.53
N PRO A 77 24.77 20.65 -2.86
CA PRO A 77 25.65 19.58 -3.34
C PRO A 77 24.96 18.21 -3.42
N LEU A 78 24.10 17.88 -2.44
CA LEU A 78 23.34 16.63 -2.45
C LEU A 78 22.36 16.59 -3.62
N LYS A 79 21.66 17.71 -3.85
CA LYS A 79 20.74 17.87 -4.97
C LYS A 79 21.44 17.75 -6.33
N ALA A 80 22.60 18.36 -6.49
CA ALA A 80 23.38 18.33 -7.72
C ALA A 80 23.80 16.91 -8.13
N ARG A 81 23.92 15.99 -7.16
CA ARG A 81 24.23 14.57 -7.41
C ARG A 81 23.04 13.79 -8.00
N GLY A 82 21.82 14.30 -7.87
CA GLY A 82 20.63 13.67 -8.45
C GLY A 82 20.39 12.24 -7.94
N LEU A 83 20.50 12.03 -6.63
CA LEU A 83 20.34 10.70 -6.04
C LEU A 83 18.93 10.14 -6.28
N PRO A 84 18.78 8.81 -6.47
CA PRO A 84 17.48 8.16 -6.49
C PRO A 84 16.70 8.46 -5.21
N ARG A 85 15.36 8.54 -5.29
CA ARG A 85 14.49 8.87 -4.14
C ARG A 85 14.77 8.00 -2.91
N ASP A 86 14.98 6.69 -3.09
CA ASP A 86 15.21 5.77 -1.97
C ASP A 86 16.57 6.02 -1.29
N THR A 87 17.60 6.28 -2.10
CA THR A 87 18.93 6.69 -1.59
C THR A 87 18.84 8.02 -0.86
N LEU A 88 18.14 9.00 -1.44
CA LEU A 88 17.92 10.30 -0.81
C LEU A 88 17.17 10.16 0.52
N ARG A 89 16.13 9.33 0.57
CA ARG A 89 15.38 9.02 1.80
C ARG A 89 16.30 8.48 2.89
N ARG A 90 17.16 7.48 2.59
CA ARG A 90 18.12 6.93 3.56
C ARG A 90 19.11 8.00 4.09
N VAL A 91 19.64 8.84 3.19
CA VAL A 91 20.54 9.94 3.57
C VAL A 91 19.82 10.96 4.46
N LEU A 92 18.58 11.33 4.16
CA LEU A 92 17.79 12.23 4.99
C LEU A 92 17.38 11.60 6.32
N SER A 93 17.14 10.29 6.36
CA SER A 93 16.82 9.56 7.59
C SER A 93 17.96 9.59 8.62
N LEU A 94 19.23 9.77 8.21
CA LEU A 94 20.35 10.00 9.12
C LEU A 94 20.22 11.34 9.89
N HIS A 95 19.48 12.30 9.35
CA HIS A 95 19.28 13.61 9.97
C HIS A 95 18.16 13.62 11.01
N VAL A 96 17.54 12.48 11.28
CA VAL A 96 16.42 12.40 12.20
C VAL A 96 16.77 11.43 13.33
N LEU A 97 17.05 11.97 14.51
CA LEU A 97 17.36 11.19 15.70
C LEU A 97 16.05 10.75 16.37
N VAL A 98 15.95 9.49 16.77
CA VAL A 98 14.73 8.94 17.39
C VAL A 98 14.56 9.35 18.86
N ASP A 99 15.55 10.05 19.41
CA ASP A 99 15.54 10.60 20.76
C ASP A 99 15.45 12.13 20.74
N TYR A 100 14.93 12.70 21.82
CA TYR A 100 14.83 14.15 21.98
C TYR A 100 16.14 14.74 22.49
N TYR A 101 16.69 15.70 21.74
CA TYR A 101 17.85 16.52 22.06
C TYR A 101 17.53 17.99 21.78
N ASP A 102 17.55 18.79 22.83
CA ASP A 102 17.55 20.24 22.73
C ASP A 102 18.95 20.81 22.94
N GLU A 103 19.07 22.10 22.65
CA GLU A 103 20.33 22.81 22.78
C GLU A 103 20.95 22.72 24.20
N PRO A 104 20.19 22.84 25.32
CA PRO A 104 20.72 22.59 26.66
C PRO A 104 21.25 21.16 26.87
N LYS A 105 20.53 20.13 26.42
CA LYS A 105 20.93 18.72 26.56
C LYS A 105 22.19 18.41 25.76
N LEU A 106 22.31 18.97 24.55
CA LEU A 106 23.49 18.83 23.70
C LEU A 106 24.77 19.42 24.30
N ARG A 107 24.66 20.50 25.09
CA ARG A 107 25.80 21.10 25.81
C ARG A 107 26.13 20.42 27.14
N ARG A 108 25.30 19.47 27.59
CA ARG A 108 25.43 18.80 28.89
C ARG A 108 25.39 17.28 28.73
N LEU A 109 25.99 16.78 27.65
CA LEU A 109 26.05 15.36 27.38
C LEU A 109 26.87 14.66 28.48
N PRO A 110 26.31 13.64 29.16
CA PRO A 110 27.07 12.84 30.12
C PRO A 110 28.30 12.23 29.45
N GLY A 111 29.49 12.47 30.00
CA GLY A 111 30.74 11.98 29.41
C GLY A 111 31.18 12.68 28.11
N GLY A 112 30.48 13.74 27.68
CA GLY A 112 30.84 14.56 26.52
C GLY A 112 30.53 13.93 25.14
N SER A 113 30.05 12.70 25.08
CA SER A 113 29.61 12.03 23.85
C SER A 113 28.51 11.00 24.14
N THR A 114 27.64 10.77 23.17
CA THR A 114 26.61 9.72 23.20
C THR A 114 26.31 9.22 21.80
N GLU A 115 25.91 7.97 21.67
CA GLU A 115 25.52 7.35 20.40
C GLU A 115 23.99 7.28 20.33
N VAL A 116 23.41 7.69 19.20
CA VAL A 116 21.97 7.87 19.05
C VAL A 116 21.49 7.18 17.78
N SER A 117 20.38 6.45 17.88
CA SER A 117 19.73 5.85 16.72
C SER A 117 19.03 6.91 15.87
N THR A 118 19.15 6.78 14.55
CA THR A 118 18.42 7.61 13.59
C THR A 118 17.20 6.87 13.04
N LEU A 119 16.37 7.55 12.25
CA LEU A 119 15.34 6.87 11.45
C LEU A 119 15.94 5.87 10.47
N PHE A 120 17.16 6.09 10.00
CA PHE A 120 17.83 5.13 9.12
C PHE A 120 18.12 3.83 9.88
N GLN A 121 18.59 3.92 11.13
CA GLN A 121 18.73 2.74 11.99
C GLN A 121 17.38 2.08 12.29
N ALA A 122 16.37 2.89 12.64
CA ALA A 122 15.06 2.38 13.03
C ALA A 122 14.26 1.76 11.87
N SER A 123 14.61 2.08 10.62
CA SER A 123 13.98 1.49 9.44
C SER A 123 14.34 0.00 9.22
N GLY A 124 15.47 -0.45 9.76
CA GLY A 124 16.02 -1.78 9.48
C GLY A 124 16.92 -1.84 8.24
N ASP A 125 16.93 -0.80 7.40
CA ASP A 125 17.76 -0.74 6.18
C ASP A 125 19.27 -0.57 6.48
N ALA A 126 19.60 -0.09 7.68
CA ALA A 126 20.99 0.17 8.06
C ALA A 126 21.71 -1.13 8.46
N PRO A 127 22.79 -1.53 7.77
CA PRO A 127 23.56 -2.71 8.14
C PRO A 127 24.27 -2.47 9.47
N GLY A 128 24.06 -3.38 10.43
CA GLY A 128 24.67 -3.28 11.77
C GLY A 128 24.29 -1.97 12.47
N SER A 129 25.28 -1.14 12.75
CA SER A 129 25.11 0.17 13.40
C SER A 129 25.37 1.35 12.45
N ALA A 130 25.33 1.13 11.13
CA ALA A 130 25.62 2.16 10.14
C ALA A 130 24.60 3.33 10.13
N GLY A 131 23.45 3.15 10.79
CA GLY A 131 22.44 4.19 10.99
C GLY A 131 22.56 4.94 12.31
N MET A 132 23.56 4.64 13.14
CA MET A 132 23.79 5.37 14.39
C MET A 132 24.59 6.64 14.14
N VAL A 133 24.33 7.66 14.96
CA VAL A 133 25.04 8.95 14.95
C VAL A 133 25.66 9.19 16.31
N GLU A 134 26.97 9.44 16.33
CA GLU A 134 27.67 9.97 17.50
C GLU A 134 27.37 11.45 17.63
N VAL A 135 26.87 11.84 18.81
CA VAL A 135 26.70 13.24 19.21
C VAL A 135 27.74 13.55 20.26
N ALA A 136 28.70 14.44 19.94
CA ALA A 136 29.84 14.70 20.79
C ALA A 136 30.14 16.20 20.90
N GLU A 137 30.53 16.62 22.11
CA GLU A 137 31.15 17.92 22.30
C GLU A 137 32.60 17.88 21.78
N ARG A 138 32.93 18.81 20.89
CA ARG A 138 34.27 18.97 20.30
C ARG A 138 34.95 20.20 20.92
N ARG A 139 36.28 20.29 20.72
CA ARG A 139 37.09 21.42 21.19
C ARG A 139 36.45 22.76 20.81
N GLY A 140 36.31 23.64 21.80
CA GLY A 140 35.66 24.95 21.66
C GLY A 140 34.16 24.96 21.97
N GLY A 141 33.62 23.93 22.63
CA GLY A 141 32.22 23.89 23.09
C GLY A 141 31.20 23.71 21.96
N ARG A 142 31.65 23.26 20.78
CA ARG A 142 30.79 22.99 19.63
C ARG A 142 30.31 21.55 19.67
N VAL A 143 29.02 21.34 19.42
CA VAL A 143 28.45 20.01 19.34
C VAL A 143 28.52 19.52 17.90
N ALA A 144 29.02 18.31 17.71
CA ALA A 144 29.16 17.65 16.43
C ALA A 144 28.28 16.40 16.36
N PHE A 145 27.73 16.15 15.19
CA PHE A 145 26.99 14.95 14.83
C PHE A 145 27.81 14.21 13.77
N ALA A 146 28.16 12.96 14.02
CA ALA A 146 28.96 12.15 13.11
C ALA A 146 28.29 10.79 12.89
N PRO A 147 27.97 10.40 11.64
CA PRO A 147 27.50 9.04 11.36
C PRO A 147 28.60 8.04 11.74
N GLN A 148 28.21 6.94 12.38
CA GLN A 148 29.17 5.95 12.91
C GLN A 148 29.99 5.28 11.79
N ASP A 149 29.36 5.01 10.65
CA ASP A 149 30.01 4.51 9.44
C ASP A 149 30.31 5.65 8.46
N GLY A 150 30.85 6.77 8.94
CA GLY A 150 30.95 7.99 8.14
C GLY A 150 31.79 7.90 6.88
N GLY A 151 32.63 6.87 6.70
CA GLY A 151 33.33 6.59 5.43
C GLY A 151 34.13 7.76 4.82
N GLY A 152 34.43 8.81 5.59
CA GLY A 152 35.04 10.06 5.13
C GLY A 152 34.11 11.30 5.09
N GLY A 153 32.79 11.14 5.23
CA GLY A 153 31.83 12.21 5.48
C GLY A 153 32.08 12.85 6.85
N GLY A 154 32.50 14.11 6.85
CA GLY A 154 32.87 14.83 8.07
C GLY A 154 31.69 15.04 9.02
N ALA A 155 31.98 15.12 10.32
CA ALA A 155 31.00 15.50 11.31
C ALA A 155 30.38 16.87 10.97
N VAL A 156 29.07 16.99 11.14
CA VAL A 156 28.35 18.26 10.98
C VAL A 156 28.17 18.91 12.35
N PHE A 157 28.09 20.23 12.40
CA PHE A 157 28.06 20.95 13.67
C PHE A 157 26.68 21.55 13.92
N PHE A 158 26.27 21.57 15.18
CA PHE A 158 25.11 22.32 15.63
C PHE A 158 25.32 23.82 15.35
N VAL A 159 24.33 24.46 14.71
CA VAL A 159 24.34 25.89 14.38
C VAL A 159 23.44 26.67 15.33
N ARG A 160 22.15 26.32 15.40
CA ARG A 160 21.15 26.97 16.25
C ARG A 160 19.91 26.09 16.42
N SER A 161 19.12 26.36 17.46
CA SER A 161 17.80 25.75 17.58
C SER A 161 16.76 26.49 16.73
N LEU A 162 15.92 25.72 16.04
CA LEU A 162 14.89 26.20 15.14
C LEU A 162 13.49 26.07 15.76
N HIS A 163 13.23 25.01 16.50
CA HIS A 163 11.98 24.79 17.20
C HIS A 163 12.21 23.78 18.33
N GLN A 164 11.56 23.96 19.48
CA GLN A 164 11.62 23.02 20.59
C GLN A 164 10.25 22.93 21.23
N THR A 165 9.68 21.74 21.21
CA THR A 165 8.55 21.36 22.03
C THR A 165 9.06 20.27 22.98
N PRO A 166 9.35 20.60 24.25
CA PRO A 166 9.95 19.68 25.20
C PRO A 166 9.26 18.33 25.26
N TYR A 167 10.05 17.26 25.29
CA TYR A 167 9.62 15.86 25.29
C TYR A 167 8.87 15.38 24.04
N ASN A 168 8.75 16.21 23.00
CA ASN A 168 8.07 15.85 21.77
C ASN A 168 8.98 15.97 20.54
N ILE A 169 9.21 17.20 20.05
CA ILE A 169 10.05 17.46 18.88
C ILE A 169 11.05 18.57 19.13
N SER A 170 12.28 18.35 18.68
CA SER A 170 13.31 19.39 18.58
C SER A 170 13.77 19.49 17.13
N VAL A 171 13.80 20.70 16.58
CA VAL A 171 14.36 20.97 15.24
C VAL A 171 15.58 21.84 15.44
N LEU A 172 16.73 21.34 14.99
CA LEU A 172 18.04 21.97 15.16
C LEU A 172 18.68 22.16 13.78
N GLN A 173 19.22 23.33 13.52
CA GLN A 173 19.99 23.55 12.29
C GLN A 173 21.40 22.97 12.45
N VAL A 174 21.86 22.25 11.43
CA VAL A 174 23.23 21.74 11.34
C VAL A 174 23.97 22.32 10.14
N SER A 175 25.29 22.28 10.19
CA SER A 175 26.19 22.92 9.23
C SER A 175 26.41 22.14 7.92
N GLY A 176 25.63 21.09 7.66
CA GLY A 176 25.89 20.21 6.52
C GLY A 176 24.98 19.00 6.46
N VAL A 177 25.02 18.32 5.31
CA VAL A 177 24.40 17.01 5.12
C VAL A 177 25.31 15.92 5.68
N MET A 178 24.82 15.13 6.63
CA MET A 178 25.44 13.87 7.03
C MET A 178 25.16 12.78 6.01
N SER A 179 26.17 11.99 5.69
CA SER A 179 26.02 10.85 4.81
C SER A 179 26.95 9.71 5.21
N SER A 180 26.63 8.50 4.80
CA SER A 180 27.46 7.31 5.01
C SER A 180 27.48 6.45 3.75
N PRO A 181 28.53 5.64 3.53
CA PRO A 181 28.56 4.68 2.42
C PRO A 181 27.35 3.75 2.45
N ALA A 182 26.89 3.33 3.63
CA ALA A 182 25.70 2.49 3.76
C ALA A 182 24.41 3.20 3.31
N ALA A 183 24.21 4.47 3.67
CA ALA A 183 23.03 5.23 3.24
C ALA A 183 23.05 5.49 1.72
N GLU A 184 24.23 5.78 1.17
CA GLU A 184 24.43 6.07 -0.25
C GLU A 184 24.58 4.85 -1.14
N ALA A 185 24.86 3.69 -0.55
CA ALA A 185 24.99 2.46 -1.30
C ALA A 185 23.70 2.25 -2.10
N PRO A 186 23.81 1.84 -3.38
CA PRO A 186 22.70 1.15 -4.02
C PRO A 186 22.38 -0.02 -3.09
N SER A 187 21.12 -0.16 -2.68
CA SER A 187 20.71 -1.21 -1.75
C SER A 187 21.24 -2.55 -2.28
N SER A 188 22.25 -3.11 -1.61
CA SER A 188 22.84 -4.39 -1.98
C SER A 188 22.05 -5.56 -1.42
N SER A 189 20.94 -5.30 -0.71
CA SER A 189 19.96 -6.33 -0.45
C SER A 189 19.27 -6.68 -1.78
N PRO A 190 19.10 -7.98 -2.09
CA PRO A 190 18.14 -8.46 -3.10
C PRO A 190 16.68 -8.12 -2.74
N GLU A 191 16.46 -7.28 -1.73
CA GLU A 191 15.21 -6.93 -1.07
C GLU A 191 14.78 -5.53 -1.54
N HIS A 192 14.53 -5.39 -2.85
CA HIS A 192 13.40 -4.57 -3.27
C HIS A 192 12.12 -5.25 -2.76
N GLU A 193 11.99 -5.38 -1.45
CA GLU A 193 10.81 -5.89 -0.79
C GLU A 193 9.87 -4.70 -0.72
N SER A 194 8.71 -4.85 -1.36
CA SER A 194 7.51 -4.08 -1.08
C SER A 194 7.45 -3.77 0.42
N ALA A 195 6.90 -2.63 0.82
CA ALA A 195 6.74 -2.24 2.23
C ALA A 195 6.07 -3.33 3.12
N SER A 196 5.54 -4.39 2.51
CA SER A 196 4.92 -5.60 3.07
C SER A 196 5.85 -6.82 3.26
N GLY A 197 7.11 -6.80 2.83
CA GLY A 197 7.97 -7.99 2.83
C GLY A 197 7.52 -9.09 1.84
N LEU A 198 6.83 -8.70 0.77
CA LEU A 198 6.25 -9.62 -0.23
C LEU A 198 6.61 -9.19 -1.64
N ASN A 199 7.44 -9.97 -2.32
CA ASN A 199 7.57 -9.87 -3.77
C ASN A 199 6.32 -10.44 -4.47
N PHE A 200 5.38 -9.57 -4.87
CA PHE A 200 4.13 -9.99 -5.53
C PHE A 200 4.39 -10.78 -6.83
N THR A 201 5.44 -10.46 -7.58
CA THR A 201 5.77 -11.16 -8.84
C THR A 201 6.19 -12.61 -8.56
N ASP A 202 6.90 -12.84 -7.46
CA ASP A 202 7.22 -14.18 -6.97
C ASP A 202 5.98 -14.94 -6.50
N VAL A 203 5.08 -14.26 -5.77
CA VAL A 203 3.78 -14.83 -5.38
C VAL A 203 3.00 -15.26 -6.63
N MET A 204 2.92 -14.42 -7.66
CA MET A 204 2.24 -14.74 -8.91
C MET A 204 2.87 -15.93 -9.62
N SER A 205 4.20 -15.93 -9.74
CA SER A 205 4.96 -16.96 -10.45
C SER A 205 4.84 -18.35 -9.82
N LYS A 206 4.74 -18.43 -8.50
CA LYS A 206 4.67 -19.70 -7.75
C LYS A 206 3.24 -20.24 -7.59
N ASN A 207 2.21 -19.44 -7.87
CA ASN A 207 0.83 -19.75 -7.49
C ASN A 207 -0.18 -19.83 -8.66
N GLY A 208 0.28 -20.16 -9.87
CA GLY A 208 -0.61 -20.48 -11.01
C GLY A 208 -1.06 -19.30 -11.86
N CYS A 209 -0.35 -18.17 -11.75
CA CYS A 209 -0.50 -17.02 -12.64
C CYS A 209 0.87 -16.48 -13.14
N GLY A 210 1.83 -17.39 -13.37
CA GLY A 210 3.16 -17.04 -13.84
C GLY A 210 3.20 -16.48 -15.27
N ARG A 211 2.23 -16.82 -16.13
CA ARG A 211 2.07 -16.18 -17.44
C ARG A 211 1.72 -14.70 -17.30
N PHE A 212 0.92 -14.34 -16.30
CA PHE A 212 0.63 -12.94 -16.01
C PHE A 212 1.87 -12.20 -15.50
N ALA A 213 2.64 -12.81 -14.59
CA ALA A 213 3.94 -12.30 -14.16
C ALA A 213 4.89 -12.05 -15.37
N GLY A 214 4.90 -12.99 -16.32
CA GLY A 214 5.62 -12.82 -17.59
C GLY A 214 5.13 -11.64 -18.43
N LEU A 215 3.82 -11.38 -18.49
CA LEU A 215 3.27 -10.20 -19.17
C LEU A 215 3.67 -8.89 -18.49
N ILE A 216 3.71 -8.86 -17.15
CA ILE A 216 4.20 -7.69 -16.39
C ILE A 216 5.65 -7.41 -16.77
N ALA A 217 6.51 -8.43 -16.76
CA ALA A 217 7.92 -8.29 -17.12
C ALA A 217 8.13 -7.87 -18.59
N ALA A 218 7.31 -8.39 -19.51
CA ALA A 218 7.41 -8.09 -20.94
C ALA A 218 6.81 -6.73 -21.34
N THR A 219 6.01 -6.10 -20.47
CA THR A 219 5.29 -4.86 -20.78
C THR A 219 6.04 -3.65 -20.22
N ALA A 220 6.57 -2.82 -21.13
CA ALA A 220 7.38 -1.67 -20.77
C ALA A 220 6.69 -0.76 -19.73
N GLY A 221 7.37 -0.54 -18.60
CA GLY A 221 6.90 0.33 -17.52
C GLY A 221 5.74 -0.23 -16.68
N ALA A 222 5.37 -1.50 -16.83
CA ALA A 222 4.36 -2.13 -15.98
C ALA A 222 4.89 -2.44 -14.57
N ALA A 223 6.01 -3.18 -14.48
CA ALA A 223 6.65 -3.52 -13.20
C ALA A 223 6.96 -2.26 -12.37
N ALA A 224 7.63 -1.27 -12.97
CA ALA A 224 7.95 -0.02 -12.30
C ALA A 224 6.72 0.77 -11.79
N ALA A 225 5.55 0.63 -12.44
CA ALA A 225 4.32 1.28 -11.98
C ALA A 225 3.69 0.52 -10.80
N PHE A 226 3.76 -0.81 -10.79
CA PHE A 226 3.34 -1.64 -9.66
C PHE A 226 4.21 -1.40 -8.44
N GLU A 227 5.53 -1.46 -8.60
CA GLU A 227 6.48 -1.15 -7.54
C GLU A 227 6.31 0.28 -7.00
N LYS A 228 6.02 1.26 -7.88
CA LYS A 228 5.72 2.62 -7.44
C LYS A 228 4.48 2.66 -6.55
N GLN A 229 3.40 1.96 -6.92
CA GLN A 229 2.18 1.93 -6.12
C GLN A 229 2.42 1.24 -4.76
N GLU A 230 3.26 0.22 -4.69
CA GLU A 230 3.59 -0.44 -3.43
C GLU A 230 4.45 0.44 -2.51
N ARG A 231 5.33 1.27 -3.09
CA ARG A 231 6.13 2.26 -2.33
C ARG A 231 5.31 3.46 -1.86
N ASP A 232 4.24 3.80 -2.57
CA ASP A 232 3.35 4.89 -2.16
C ASP A 232 2.51 4.42 -0.95
N HIS A 233 2.89 4.85 0.26
CA HIS A 233 2.27 4.43 1.53
C HIS A 233 0.82 4.91 1.73
N ASP A 234 0.26 5.67 0.78
CA ASP A 234 -1.09 6.27 0.81
C ASP A 234 -2.23 5.26 0.56
N GLY A 235 -2.21 4.14 1.28
CA GLY A 235 -3.33 3.19 1.36
C GLY A 235 -3.04 1.78 0.87
N GLY A 236 -1.86 1.49 0.29
CA GLY A 236 -1.44 0.15 -0.14
C GLY A 236 -1.83 -0.23 -1.58
N ALA A 237 -1.69 -1.51 -1.94
CA ALA A 237 -1.98 -2.05 -3.27
C ALA A 237 -2.75 -3.38 -3.20
N THR A 238 -3.61 -3.61 -4.20
CA THR A 238 -4.30 -4.90 -4.35
C THR A 238 -4.15 -5.40 -5.78
N PHE A 239 -3.55 -6.57 -5.95
CA PHE A 239 -3.30 -7.18 -7.25
C PHE A 239 -4.28 -8.32 -7.54
N PHE A 240 -4.88 -8.29 -8.72
CA PHE A 240 -5.77 -9.33 -9.22
C PHE A 240 -5.06 -10.12 -10.31
N CYS A 241 -4.49 -11.27 -9.96
CA CYS A 241 -3.70 -12.12 -10.83
C CYS A 241 -4.58 -13.08 -11.65
N PRO A 242 -4.76 -12.89 -12.97
CA PRO A 242 -5.49 -13.84 -13.79
C PRO A 242 -4.73 -15.15 -13.90
N SER A 243 -5.45 -16.27 -13.77
CA SER A 243 -4.85 -17.60 -13.91
C SER A 243 -4.13 -17.78 -15.25
N ASP A 244 -3.13 -18.67 -15.30
CA ASP A 244 -2.42 -18.98 -16.54
C ASP A 244 -3.34 -19.44 -17.68
N LYS A 245 -4.46 -20.08 -17.33
CA LYS A 245 -5.52 -20.46 -18.28
C LYS A 245 -6.20 -19.23 -18.89
N ALA A 246 -6.57 -18.27 -18.05
CA ALA A 246 -7.21 -17.02 -18.48
C ALA A 246 -6.28 -16.19 -19.38
N VAL A 247 -5.02 -16.03 -18.96
CA VAL A 247 -4.01 -15.32 -19.74
C VAL A 247 -3.79 -16.01 -21.08
N GLY A 248 -3.69 -17.35 -21.10
CA GLY A 248 -3.52 -18.12 -22.32
C GLY A 248 -4.65 -17.95 -23.32
N ALA A 249 -5.89 -17.72 -22.85
CA ALA A 249 -7.05 -17.47 -23.71
C ALA A 249 -6.99 -16.08 -24.36
N LEU A 250 -6.53 -15.05 -23.63
CA LEU A 250 -6.43 -13.67 -24.13
C LEU A 250 -5.16 -13.40 -24.95
N GLU A 251 -4.09 -14.19 -24.76
CA GLU A 251 -2.75 -13.93 -25.30
C GLU A 251 -2.71 -13.57 -26.80
N PRO A 252 -3.46 -14.23 -27.70
CA PRO A 252 -3.46 -13.89 -29.13
C PRO A 252 -4.01 -12.48 -29.42
N GLU A 253 -5.04 -12.06 -28.69
CA GLU A 253 -5.64 -10.73 -28.82
C GLU A 253 -4.73 -9.68 -28.19
N PHE A 254 -4.21 -9.97 -26.98
CA PHE A 254 -3.29 -9.10 -26.27
C PHE A 254 -2.05 -8.72 -27.11
N LYS A 255 -1.46 -9.70 -27.83
CA LYS A 255 -0.28 -9.46 -28.68
C LYS A 255 -0.55 -8.49 -29.84
N ARG A 256 -1.78 -8.43 -30.35
CA ARG A 256 -2.19 -7.54 -31.44
C ARG A 256 -2.39 -6.09 -30.99
N LEU A 257 -2.45 -5.85 -29.68
CA LEU A 257 -2.68 -4.52 -29.15
C LEU A 257 -1.45 -3.61 -29.29
N PRO A 258 -1.67 -2.30 -29.48
CA PRO A 258 -0.64 -1.28 -29.31
C PRO A 258 0.06 -1.39 -27.93
N ALA A 259 1.29 -0.91 -27.84
CA ALA A 259 2.07 -1.00 -26.60
C ALA A 259 1.38 -0.31 -25.40
N GLY A 260 0.74 0.85 -25.63
CA GLY A 260 -0.02 1.56 -24.60
C GLY A 260 -1.21 0.75 -24.09
N ASP A 261 -1.94 0.12 -25.01
CA ASP A 261 -3.12 -0.72 -24.72
C ASP A 261 -2.73 -1.99 -23.94
N ARG A 262 -1.61 -2.63 -24.32
CA ARG A 262 -1.04 -3.76 -23.56
C ARG A 262 -0.71 -3.34 -22.13
N ARG A 263 -0.07 -2.18 -21.97
CA ARG A 263 0.23 -1.62 -20.64
C ARG A 263 -1.03 -1.34 -19.84
N ALA A 264 -2.05 -0.74 -20.45
CA ALA A 264 -3.32 -0.47 -19.79
C ALA A 264 -4.01 -1.77 -19.31
N VAL A 265 -4.05 -2.83 -20.13
CA VAL A 265 -4.60 -4.13 -19.71
C VAL A 265 -3.83 -4.70 -18.51
N VAL A 266 -2.49 -4.69 -18.55
CA VAL A 266 -1.69 -5.19 -17.43
C VAL A 266 -1.94 -4.37 -16.17
N LEU A 267 -1.86 -3.03 -16.26
CA LEU A 267 -2.03 -2.14 -15.10
C LEU A 267 -3.44 -2.15 -14.52
N TYR A 268 -4.45 -2.59 -15.28
CA TYR A 268 -5.83 -2.66 -14.81
C TYR A 268 -6.05 -3.71 -13.71
N HIS A 269 -5.11 -4.63 -13.57
CA HIS A 269 -5.12 -5.70 -12.58
C HIS A 269 -4.48 -5.30 -11.24
N ALA A 270 -4.19 -4.02 -11.03
CA ALA A 270 -3.76 -3.50 -9.74
C ALA A 270 -4.69 -2.34 -9.33
N ALA A 271 -5.37 -2.51 -8.21
CA ALA A 271 -6.17 -1.47 -7.57
C ALA A 271 -5.30 -0.63 -6.62
N ARG A 272 -5.62 0.67 -6.56
CA ARG A 272 -5.04 1.62 -5.61
C ARG A 272 -5.70 1.39 -4.25
N GLY A 273 -4.90 1.09 -3.24
CA GLY A 273 -5.36 0.73 -1.91
C GLY A 273 -5.24 -0.77 -1.62
N HIS A 274 -5.04 -1.08 -0.35
CA HIS A 274 -5.12 -2.40 0.23
C HIS A 274 -6.59 -2.73 0.54
N TYR A 275 -7.04 -3.85 0.00
CA TYR A 275 -8.38 -4.39 0.20
C TYR A 275 -8.27 -5.82 0.67
N SER A 276 -8.46 -6.04 1.98
CA SER A 276 -8.50 -7.37 2.56
C SER A 276 -9.69 -8.20 2.05
N PRO A 277 -9.69 -9.54 2.23
CA PRO A 277 -10.79 -10.39 1.79
C PRO A 277 -12.13 -9.99 2.43
N GLN A 278 -12.08 -9.49 3.68
CA GLN A 278 -13.27 -8.98 4.37
C GLN A 278 -13.80 -7.72 3.68
N LYS A 279 -12.92 -6.78 3.34
CA LYS A 279 -13.31 -5.53 2.67
C LYS A 279 -13.88 -5.77 1.27
N LEU A 280 -13.38 -6.77 0.54
CA LEU A 280 -13.95 -7.17 -0.75
C LEU A 280 -15.39 -7.71 -0.66
N ARG A 281 -15.79 -8.18 0.53
CA ARG A 281 -17.13 -8.72 0.83
C ARG A 281 -18.00 -7.72 1.58
N GLU A 282 -17.52 -6.50 1.82
CA GLU A 282 -18.38 -5.46 2.37
C GLU A 282 -19.41 -5.03 1.32
N ASP A 283 -20.62 -4.75 1.78
CA ASP A 283 -21.70 -4.25 0.93
C ASP A 283 -21.36 -2.84 0.43
N GLY A 284 -20.98 -2.73 -0.85
CA GLY A 284 -20.76 -1.45 -1.53
C GLY A 284 -22.05 -0.75 -1.97
N GLY A 285 -23.22 -1.16 -1.47
CA GLY A 285 -24.54 -0.72 -1.95
C GLY A 285 -24.99 -1.41 -3.25
N GLY A 286 -26.12 -0.97 -3.82
CA GLY A 286 -26.75 -1.63 -4.98
C GLY A 286 -25.89 -1.69 -6.26
N ASP A 287 -24.93 -0.78 -6.39
CA ASP A 287 -24.02 -0.68 -7.53
C ASP A 287 -22.66 -1.37 -7.32
N GLY A 288 -22.39 -1.90 -6.13
CA GLY A 288 -21.12 -2.51 -5.74
C GLY A 288 -20.02 -1.49 -5.36
N MET A 289 -18.94 -1.98 -4.76
CA MET A 289 -17.80 -1.15 -4.34
C MET A 289 -16.95 -0.77 -5.56
N ARG A 290 -16.67 0.53 -5.75
CA ARG A 290 -15.77 1.01 -6.79
C ARG A 290 -14.32 1.08 -6.29
N MET A 291 -13.40 0.66 -7.14
CA MET A 291 -11.96 0.74 -6.95
C MET A 291 -11.33 1.49 -8.11
N GLU A 292 -10.33 2.33 -7.82
CA GLU A 292 -9.47 2.90 -8.85
C GLU A 292 -8.34 1.90 -9.18
N THR A 293 -8.01 1.75 -10.45
CA THR A 293 -6.87 0.91 -10.87
C THR A 293 -5.66 1.77 -11.27
N LEU A 294 -4.52 1.14 -11.51
CA LEU A 294 -3.33 1.80 -12.06
C LEU A 294 -3.39 2.02 -13.57
N ALA A 295 -4.38 1.45 -14.27
CA ALA A 295 -4.54 1.70 -15.69
C ALA A 295 -5.05 3.12 -15.93
N SER A 296 -4.49 3.76 -16.96
CA SER A 296 -5.01 5.00 -17.51
C SER A 296 -5.21 4.84 -19.01
N LEU A 297 -6.39 5.27 -19.48
CA LEU A 297 -6.79 5.20 -20.89
C LEU A 297 -6.62 6.53 -21.63
N ASP A 298 -6.37 7.62 -20.90
CA ASP A 298 -6.33 8.99 -21.41
C ASP A 298 -4.94 9.64 -21.23
N GLY A 299 -3.90 8.82 -21.14
CA GLY A 299 -2.52 9.27 -21.03
C GLY A 299 -2.14 9.78 -19.64
N GLY A 300 -2.84 9.31 -18.60
CA GLY A 300 -2.53 9.61 -17.19
C GLY A 300 -3.43 10.68 -16.55
N LYS A 301 -4.52 11.10 -17.21
CA LYS A 301 -5.43 12.12 -16.65
C LYS A 301 -6.46 11.52 -15.70
N THR A 302 -6.89 10.28 -15.98
CA THR A 302 -7.82 9.52 -15.13
C THR A 302 -7.39 8.07 -14.98
N THR A 303 -7.83 7.45 -13.88
CA THR A 303 -7.68 6.01 -13.61
C THR A 303 -8.93 5.26 -14.08
N ALA A 304 -8.74 4.08 -14.66
CA ALA A 304 -9.86 3.23 -15.03
C ALA A 304 -10.43 2.56 -13.77
N GLY A 305 -11.73 2.66 -13.56
CA GLY A 305 -12.39 2.06 -12.39
C GLY A 305 -12.70 0.57 -12.58
N LEU A 306 -12.67 -0.18 -11.47
CA LEU A 306 -13.12 -1.57 -11.34
C LEU A 306 -14.26 -1.63 -10.31
N THR A 307 -15.26 -2.46 -10.54
CA THR A 307 -16.35 -2.66 -9.56
C THR A 307 -16.26 -4.03 -8.93
N VAL A 308 -16.38 -4.10 -7.61
CA VAL A 308 -16.44 -5.34 -6.84
C VAL A 308 -17.88 -5.58 -6.38
N ARG A 309 -18.36 -6.79 -6.63
CA ARG A 309 -19.64 -7.30 -6.15
C ARG A 309 -19.39 -8.57 -5.36
N HIS A 310 -20.28 -8.89 -4.43
CA HIS A 310 -20.24 -10.17 -3.76
C HIS A 310 -21.64 -10.80 -3.66
N ALA A 311 -21.68 -12.12 -3.55
CA ALA A 311 -22.89 -12.89 -3.22
C ALA A 311 -22.48 -14.00 -2.24
N GLY A 312 -22.79 -13.82 -0.96
CA GLY A 312 -22.20 -14.65 0.10
C GLY A 312 -20.67 -14.52 0.10
N ASP A 313 -19.96 -15.65 0.08
CA ASP A 313 -18.49 -15.65 0.08
C ASP A 313 -17.85 -15.37 -1.28
N GLU A 314 -18.65 -15.35 -2.34
CA GLU A 314 -18.21 -15.26 -3.72
C GLU A 314 -18.00 -13.81 -4.15
N VAL A 315 -16.76 -13.43 -4.46
CA VAL A 315 -16.39 -12.08 -4.92
C VAL A 315 -16.24 -12.08 -6.44
N THR A 316 -16.93 -11.15 -7.10
CA THR A 316 -16.90 -10.95 -8.55
C THR A 316 -16.45 -9.53 -8.89
N LEU A 317 -15.43 -9.43 -9.72
CA LEU A 317 -14.90 -8.20 -10.27
C LEU A 317 -15.56 -7.91 -11.61
N VAL A 318 -15.93 -6.66 -11.86
CA VAL A 318 -16.60 -6.21 -13.08
C VAL A 318 -15.79 -5.07 -13.68
N SER A 319 -15.27 -5.27 -14.89
CA SER A 319 -14.47 -4.27 -15.58
C SER A 319 -15.30 -3.07 -16.07
N ALA A 320 -14.59 -2.04 -16.54
CA ALA A 320 -15.18 -0.90 -17.23
C ALA A 320 -15.98 -1.29 -18.48
N THR A 321 -15.60 -2.40 -19.13
CA THR A 321 -16.32 -2.95 -20.30
C THR A 321 -17.39 -3.97 -19.96
N LYS A 322 -17.62 -4.22 -18.67
CA LYS A 322 -18.58 -5.18 -18.11
C LYS A 322 -18.20 -6.66 -18.28
N ASN A 323 -16.95 -6.98 -18.62
CA ASN A 323 -16.47 -8.36 -18.47
C ASN A 323 -16.23 -8.66 -16.98
N THR A 324 -16.50 -9.89 -16.59
CA THR A 324 -16.49 -10.31 -15.17
C THR A 324 -15.41 -11.33 -14.90
N ALA A 325 -14.79 -11.26 -13.73
CA ALA A 325 -13.84 -12.25 -13.24
C ALA A 325 -14.14 -12.57 -11.78
N ARG A 326 -14.08 -13.83 -11.39
CA ARG A 326 -14.30 -14.28 -10.03
C ARG A 326 -12.98 -14.40 -9.28
N VAL A 327 -12.95 -13.93 -8.04
CA VAL A 327 -11.83 -14.22 -7.14
C VAL A 327 -11.92 -15.67 -6.70
N THR A 328 -10.94 -16.48 -7.09
CA THR A 328 -10.91 -17.93 -6.82
C THR A 328 -10.07 -18.28 -5.61
N ARG A 329 -9.06 -17.47 -5.28
CA ARG A 329 -8.15 -17.70 -4.14
C ARG A 329 -7.46 -16.41 -3.70
N THR A 330 -7.23 -16.27 -2.39
CA THR A 330 -6.26 -15.31 -1.85
C THR A 330 -4.86 -15.93 -1.92
N LEU A 331 -3.95 -15.29 -2.64
CA LEU A 331 -2.56 -15.74 -2.77
C LEU A 331 -1.66 -15.13 -1.69
N ALA A 332 -1.93 -13.88 -1.34
CA ALA A 332 -1.27 -13.19 -0.24
C ALA A 332 -2.18 -12.06 0.30
N ASP A 333 -2.05 -11.78 1.59
CA ASP A 333 -2.63 -10.61 2.25
C ASP A 333 -1.69 -10.25 3.41
N ALA A 334 -0.84 -9.24 3.20
CA ALA A 334 0.08 -8.70 4.20
C ALA A 334 -0.09 -7.19 4.31
N ASP A 335 0.59 -6.58 5.28
CA ASP A 335 0.48 -5.15 5.57
C ASP A 335 0.71 -4.31 4.31
N HIS A 336 -0.35 -3.65 3.84
CA HIS A 336 -0.40 -2.80 2.65
C HIS A 336 -0.37 -3.48 1.27
N VAL A 337 -0.25 -4.81 1.14
CA VAL A 337 -0.34 -5.52 -0.16
C VAL A 337 -1.20 -6.79 -0.09
N ALA A 338 -2.17 -6.89 -1.00
CA ALA A 338 -2.98 -8.09 -1.19
C ALA A 338 -2.88 -8.61 -2.63
N VAL A 339 -2.88 -9.94 -2.80
CA VAL A 339 -2.83 -10.61 -4.11
C VAL A 339 -3.93 -11.66 -4.19
N TYR A 340 -4.80 -11.55 -5.19
CA TYR A 340 -5.93 -12.44 -5.43
C TYR A 340 -5.81 -13.12 -6.78
N MET A 341 -6.07 -14.42 -6.84
CA MET A 341 -6.20 -15.14 -8.10
C MET A 341 -7.60 -14.95 -8.69
N ILE A 342 -7.68 -14.66 -9.98
CA ILE A 342 -8.94 -14.52 -10.71
C ILE A 342 -9.01 -15.48 -11.92
N ASP A 343 -10.21 -15.89 -12.29
CA ASP A 343 -10.44 -16.89 -13.34
C ASP A 343 -10.53 -16.33 -14.77
N GLU A 344 -10.64 -15.01 -14.93
CA GLU A 344 -10.73 -14.31 -16.21
C GLU A 344 -9.85 -13.06 -16.24
N VAL A 345 -9.41 -12.64 -17.43
CA VAL A 345 -8.65 -11.38 -17.58
C VAL A 345 -9.62 -10.20 -17.68
N LEU A 346 -9.42 -9.18 -16.85
CA LEU A 346 -10.23 -7.95 -16.87
C LEU A 346 -9.74 -6.99 -17.96
N VAL A 347 -10.64 -6.51 -18.82
CA VAL A 347 -10.29 -5.66 -19.96
C VAL A 347 -10.92 -4.26 -19.82
N PRO A 348 -10.13 -3.18 -19.74
CA PRO A 348 -10.64 -1.83 -19.48
C PRO A 348 -11.25 -1.12 -20.71
N PHE A 349 -11.09 -1.66 -21.91
CA PHE A 349 -11.64 -1.12 -23.16
C PHE A 349 -11.98 -2.24 -24.14
N ARG A 350 -12.82 -1.96 -25.15
CA ARG A 350 -13.17 -2.96 -26.16
C ARG A 350 -12.05 -3.08 -27.19
N PHE A 351 -11.64 -4.30 -27.52
CA PHE A 351 -10.73 -4.52 -28.64
C PHE A 351 -11.40 -4.13 -29.95
N THR A 352 -10.77 -3.23 -30.71
CA THR A 352 -11.23 -2.86 -32.04
C THR A 352 -11.03 -4.06 -32.97
N GLY A 353 -12.09 -4.84 -33.18
CA GLY A 353 -12.06 -6.06 -34.00
C GLY A 353 -13.10 -7.12 -33.59
N GLN A 354 -13.65 -7.03 -32.38
CA GLN A 354 -14.75 -7.88 -31.96
C GLN A 354 -16.07 -7.24 -32.43
N ALA A 355 -16.53 -7.64 -33.61
CA ALA A 355 -17.91 -7.43 -34.02
C ALA A 355 -18.80 -8.04 -32.92
N SER A 356 -19.58 -7.20 -32.25
CA SER A 356 -20.69 -7.66 -31.43
C SER A 356 -21.64 -8.41 -32.37
N SER A 357 -21.75 -9.73 -32.23
CA SER A 357 -23.00 -10.39 -32.65
C SER A 357 -24.12 -9.71 -31.87
N PRO A 358 -25.09 -9.06 -32.52
CA PRO A 358 -26.23 -8.52 -31.81
C PRO A 358 -26.96 -9.71 -31.19
N LEU A 359 -27.09 -9.70 -29.86
CA LEU A 359 -28.19 -10.38 -29.20
C LEU A 359 -29.47 -9.92 -29.91
N GLY A 360 -30.17 -10.90 -30.49
CA GLY A 360 -31.38 -10.66 -31.25
C GLY A 360 -32.38 -9.86 -30.42
N ASP A 361 -32.61 -8.63 -30.85
CA ASP A 361 -33.81 -7.88 -30.51
C ASP A 361 -34.96 -8.54 -31.27
N GLY A 362 -35.59 -9.52 -30.61
CA GLY A 362 -36.76 -10.23 -31.11
C GLY A 362 -38.03 -9.53 -30.65
N GLY A 363 -38.28 -8.35 -31.19
CA GLY A 363 -39.54 -7.61 -31.07
C GLY A 363 -40.21 -7.44 -32.43
N ASP A 364 -41.36 -8.10 -32.57
CA ASP A 364 -42.52 -7.70 -33.39
C ASP A 364 -42.51 -8.01 -34.90
N GLY A 365 -42.97 -9.22 -35.22
CA GLY A 365 -44.21 -9.42 -35.98
C GLY A 365 -44.26 -9.07 -37.48
N HIS A 366 -44.09 -10.09 -38.33
CA HIS A 366 -45.00 -10.28 -39.47
C HIS A 366 -45.10 -11.75 -39.88
N GLN A 367 -46.33 -12.25 -39.93
CA GLN A 367 -46.71 -13.59 -40.38
C GLN A 367 -46.38 -13.76 -41.86
N THR A 368 -45.83 -14.92 -42.27
CA THR A 368 -46.38 -15.69 -43.40
C THR A 368 -46.04 -17.18 -43.24
N SER A 369 -46.99 -17.99 -43.67
CA SER A 369 -47.11 -19.45 -43.56
C SER A 369 -46.05 -20.24 -44.33
N GLY A 370 -45.63 -21.40 -43.82
CA GLY A 370 -44.89 -22.37 -44.61
C GLY A 370 -44.45 -23.62 -43.84
N SER A 371 -45.38 -24.57 -43.71
CA SER A 371 -45.27 -26.02 -43.45
C SER A 371 -43.91 -26.65 -43.16
N ALA A 372 -43.83 -27.38 -42.04
CA ALA A 372 -42.81 -28.39 -41.73
C ALA A 372 -43.05 -29.71 -42.50
N PRO A 373 -42.05 -30.60 -42.51
CA PRO A 373 -42.27 -31.85 -41.78
C PRO A 373 -41.10 -32.26 -40.84
N ALA A 374 -41.50 -32.94 -39.76
CA ALA A 374 -40.68 -33.66 -38.77
C ALA A 374 -39.89 -34.83 -39.42
N TRP A 375 -38.84 -35.41 -38.82
CA TRP A 375 -38.77 -36.34 -37.68
C TRP A 375 -37.26 -36.68 -37.41
N PRO A 376 -36.86 -37.49 -36.39
CA PRO A 376 -36.97 -37.28 -34.95
C PRO A 376 -35.61 -37.48 -34.21
N ARG A 377 -35.51 -36.96 -32.98
CA ARG A 377 -34.45 -37.31 -32.01
C ARG A 377 -34.81 -38.62 -31.30
N ARG A 378 -33.88 -39.58 -31.25
CA ARG A 378 -33.95 -40.79 -30.41
C ARG A 378 -33.78 -40.41 -28.94
N GLY A 379 -34.73 -40.82 -28.11
CA GLY A 379 -34.66 -40.74 -26.65
C GLY A 379 -34.10 -41.99 -26.01
N TRP A 380 -33.76 -41.89 -24.73
CA TRP A 380 -33.77 -42.99 -23.76
C TRP A 380 -34.49 -42.50 -22.50
N VAL A 381 -35.55 -43.22 -22.13
CA VAL A 381 -36.32 -43.12 -20.89
C VAL A 381 -36.33 -44.52 -20.28
N ALA A 382 -36.09 -44.63 -18.97
CA ALA A 382 -36.65 -45.66 -18.09
C ALA A 382 -36.49 -45.16 -16.65
N SER A 383 -37.58 -44.74 -15.99
CA SER A 383 -38.43 -45.52 -15.06
C SER A 383 -37.81 -45.59 -13.66
N ALA A 384 -38.29 -44.94 -12.59
CA ALA A 384 -39.62 -44.72 -11.99
C ALA A 384 -40.07 -45.82 -11.00
N LEU A 385 -40.58 -45.34 -9.85
CA LEU A 385 -41.34 -45.98 -8.75
C LEU A 385 -40.57 -46.84 -7.74
N VAL A 386 -40.92 -46.96 -6.45
CA VAL A 386 -41.79 -46.28 -5.45
C VAL A 386 -41.48 -47.02 -4.12
N PHE A 387 -41.48 -46.37 -2.95
CA PHE A 387 -42.25 -46.82 -1.76
C PHE A 387 -42.17 -45.83 -0.60
N ALA A 388 -43.31 -45.68 0.08
CA ALA A 388 -43.64 -44.67 1.07
C ALA A 388 -43.39 -45.13 2.52
N THR A 389 -43.19 -44.13 3.40
CA THR A 389 -43.65 -44.00 4.81
C THR A 389 -43.51 -45.18 5.78
N LEU A 390 -42.87 -44.92 6.94
CA LEU A 390 -43.51 -45.05 8.26
C LEU A 390 -42.73 -44.35 9.39
N LEU A 391 -43.50 -43.74 10.28
CA LEU A 391 -43.15 -43.00 11.51
C LEU A 391 -42.99 -43.93 12.72
N ALA A 392 -42.30 -43.40 13.74
CA ALA A 392 -42.30 -43.77 15.16
C ALA A 392 -41.67 -45.14 15.50
N GLY A 393 -40.92 -45.33 16.59
CA GLY A 393 -40.68 -44.57 17.81
C GLY A 393 -40.23 -45.58 18.89
N PHE A 394 -39.67 -45.06 19.99
CA PHE A 394 -39.17 -45.78 21.19
C PHE A 394 -37.81 -46.49 21.06
N ALA A 395 -36.98 -46.61 22.10
CA ALA A 395 -36.69 -45.88 23.33
C ALA A 395 -35.61 -46.69 24.06
N SER A 396 -34.71 -45.99 24.73
CA SER A 396 -33.93 -46.40 25.92
C SER A 396 -32.92 -47.56 25.84
N GLY A 397 -31.71 -47.20 26.23
CA GLY A 397 -30.63 -48.06 26.72
C GLY A 397 -29.52 -47.15 27.25
#